data_AF-A0A816GYK4-F1
#
_entry.id   AF-A0A816GYK4-F1
#
_cell.length_a   1.000
_cell.length_b   1.000
_cell.length_c   1.000
_cell.angle_alpha   90.00
_cell.angle_beta   90.00
_cell.angle_gamma   90.00
#
_symmetry.space_group_name_H-M   'P 1'
#
loop_
_entity.id
_entity.type
_entity.pdbx_description
1 polymer ?
#
loop_
_entity_poly.entity_id
_entity_poly.type
_entity_poly.pdbx_seq_one_letter_code
_entity_poly.pdbx_strand_id
1 'polypeptide(L)' 'MAEAFVILTGKIQAKSPAISFMNSNKGKPLLVADEYTFKLNKATTTT' A
#
# COMPACT_ATOMS: atom_id res chain seq x y z
N MET A 1 5.66 32.51 -35.96
CA MET A 1 5.68 32.54 -34.48
C MET A 1 5.33 31.14 -34.02
N ALA A 2 6.25 30.43 -33.35
CA ALA A 2 6.02 29.07 -32.88
C ALA A 2 5.84 29.12 -31.35
N GLU A 3 4.72 28.62 -30.86
CA GLU A 3 4.45 28.49 -29.43
C GLU A 3 5.19 27.28 -28.87
N ALA A 4 5.92 27.48 -27.77
CA ALA A 4 6.62 26.42 -27.06
C ALA A 4 5.71 25.85 -25.98
N PHE A 5 5.41 24.56 -26.05
CA PHE A 5 4.68 23.84 -25.01
C PHE A 5 5.68 23.25 -24.00
N VAL A 6 5.56 23.64 -22.73
CA VAL A 6 6.42 23.14 -21.66
C VAL A 6 5.82 21.83 -21.12
N ILE A 7 6.46 20.70 -21.39
CA ILE A 7 6.10 19.42 -20.79
C ILE A 7 6.72 19.35 -19.39
N LEU A 8 5.86 19.39 -18.36
CA LEU A 8 6.27 19.23 -16.97
C LEU A 8 6.68 17.77 -16.71
N THR A 9 7.96 17.45 -16.80
CA THR A 9 8.50 16.11 -16.49
C THR A 9 8.64 15.90 -14.98
N GLY A 10 7.52 15.82 -14.27
CA GLY A 10 7.50 15.45 -12.85
C GLY A 10 7.69 13.94 -12.67
N LYS A 11 8.68 13.51 -11.87
CA LYS A 11 8.81 12.11 -11.45
C LYS A 11 7.74 11.80 -10.40
N ILE A 12 6.71 11.05 -10.77
CA ILE A 12 5.76 10.49 -9.79
C ILE A 12 6.49 9.36 -9.06
N GLN A 13 6.99 9.61 -7.84
CA GLN A 13 7.49 8.56 -6.97
C GLN A 13 6.31 7.88 -6.30
N ALA A 14 5.90 6.73 -6.84
CA ALA A 14 4.96 5.83 -6.18
C ALA A 14 5.67 5.17 -4.99
N LYS A 15 5.36 5.58 -3.77
CA LYS A 15 5.81 4.88 -2.56
C LYS A 15 4.89 3.67 -2.34
N SER A 16 5.44 2.46 -2.38
CA SER A 16 4.71 1.27 -1.94
C SER A 16 4.58 1.28 -0.41
N PRO A 17 3.43 0.90 0.15
CA PRO A 17 3.27 0.80 1.60
C PRO A 17 4.20 -0.27 2.15
N ALA A 18 4.80 -0.03 3.32
CA ALA A 18 5.57 -1.04 4.01
C ALA A 18 4.61 -2.08 4.61
N ILE A 19 4.72 -3.34 4.20
CA ILE A 19 3.83 -4.44 4.62
C ILE A 19 4.56 -5.34 5.62
N SER A 20 3.91 -5.64 6.74
CA SER A 20 4.40 -6.60 7.74
C SER A 20 3.26 -7.44 8.31
N PHE A 21 3.56 -8.69 8.66
CA PHE A 21 2.60 -9.60 9.29
C PHE A 21 3.03 -9.90 10.71
N MET A 22 2.08 -9.91 11.64
CA MET A 22 2.33 -10.27 13.04
C MET A 22 1.12 -10.97 13.66
N ASN A 23 1.29 -11.56 14.83
CA ASN A 23 0.21 -12.17 15.59
C ASN A 23 -0.24 -11.25 16.73
N SER A 24 -1.55 -11.12 16.92
CA SER A 24 -2.11 -10.51 18.13
C SER A 24 -1.84 -11.37 19.37
N ASN A 25 -2.03 -10.80 20.57
CA ASN A 25 -1.95 -11.53 21.84
C ASN A 25 -2.90 -12.76 21.92
N LYS A 26 -3.94 -12.82 21.07
CA LYS A 26 -4.86 -13.97 20.97
C LYS A 26 -4.49 -14.93 19.84
N GLY A 27 -3.28 -14.83 19.30
CA GLY A 27 -2.77 -15.67 18.21
C GLY A 27 -3.34 -15.35 16.81
N LYS A 28 -4.27 -14.41 16.68
CA LYS A 28 -4.88 -14.06 15.38
C LYS A 28 -3.92 -13.26 14.49
N PRO A 29 -3.88 -13.51 13.17
CA PRO A 29 -3.01 -12.77 12.25
C PRO A 29 -3.47 -11.30 12.12
N LEU A 30 -2.48 -10.42 12.05
CA LEU A 30 -2.62 -8.99 11.82
C LEU A 30 -1.72 -8.59 10.65
N LEU A 31 -2.24 -7.70 9.82
CA LEU A 31 -1.49 -7.03 8.77
C LEU A 31 -1.19 -5.60 9.25
N VAL A 32 0.06 -5.19 9.19
CA VAL A 32 0.49 -3.81 9.40
C VAL A 32 0.90 -3.26 8.04
N ALA A 33 0.26 -2.17 7.61
CA ALA A 33 0.65 -1.42 6.42
C ALA A 33 0.88 0.04 6.80
N ASP A 34 2.15 0.48 6.71
CA ASP A 34 2.62 1.77 7.23
C ASP A 34 2.21 1.99 8.70
N GLU A 35 1.33 2.95 8.98
CA GLU A 35 0.85 3.30 10.34
C GLU A 35 -0.51 2.66 10.68
N TYR A 36 -1.03 1.80 9.81
CA TYR A 36 -2.34 1.18 9.97
C TYR A 36 -2.23 -0.32 10.30
N THR A 37 -3.10 -0.77 11.21
CA THR A 37 -3.23 -2.20 11.56
C THR A 37 -4.58 -2.74 11.11
N PHE A 38 -4.54 -3.83 10.36
CA PHE A 38 -5.70 -4.50 9.77
C PHE A 38 -5.91 -5.87 10.42
N LYS A 39 -7.17 -6.18 10.72
CA LYS A 39 -7.62 -7.49 11.20
C LYS A 39 -8.23 -8.27 10.05
N LEU A 40 -7.86 -9.54 9.92
CA LEU A 40 -8.48 -10.43 8.96
C LEU A 40 -9.91 -10.80 9.42
N ASN A 41 -10.93 -10.34 8.69
CA ASN A 41 -12.33 -10.64 8.99
C ASN A 41 -12.84 -11.88 8.23
N LYS A 42 -12.42 -12.05 6.97
CA LYS A 42 -12.80 -13.18 6.12
C LYS A 42 -11.66 -13.48 5.16
N ALA A 43 -11.22 -14.73 5.11
CA ALA A 43 -10.34 -15.22 4.05
C ALA A 43 -11.22 -15.80 2.93
N THR A 44 -10.96 -15.39 1.70
CA THR A 44 -11.57 -16.04 0.52
C THR A 44 -10.47 -16.78 -0.20
N THR A 45 -10.54 -18.10 -0.17
CA THR A 45 -9.61 -18.95 -0.92
C THR A 45 -10.20 -19.15 -2.32
N THR A 46 -9.59 -18.56 -3.33
CA THR A 46 -9.90 -18.89 -4.73
C THR A 46 -9.00 -20.06 -5.11
N THR A 47 -9.60 -21.24 -5.21
CA THR A 47 -8.94 -22.48 -5.64
C THR A 47 -8.80 -22.53 -7.16
#